data_AF-A0A803MCG4-F1
#
_entry.id   AF-A0A803MCG4-F1
#
_cell.length_a   1.000
_cell.length_b   1.000
_cell.length_c   1.000
_cell.angle_alpha   90.00
_cell.angle_beta   90.00
_cell.angle_gamma   90.00
#
_symmetry.space_group_name_H-M   'P 1'
#
loop_
_entity.id
_entity.type
_entity.pdbx_description
1 polymer ?
#
loop_
_entity_poly.entity_id
_entity_poly.type
_entity_poly.pdbx_seq_one_letter_code
_entity_poly.pdbx_strand_id
1 'polypeptide(L)'
;MAQSFLSNPKFNQFLVNKTWEKVEDGLIPALDHVSKHVIEFDLQDLFARFTLDTICTMIMDYDPKSLSLDLPNVPSPRALDDIAEVIFYRHAVPTNFSVDSKGG
;
A
#
# COMPACT_ATOMS: atom_id res chain seq x y z
N MET A 1 3.42 10.73 -19.39
CA MET A 1 4.02 9.39 -19.58
C MET A 1 3.35 8.35 -18.67
N ALA A 2 3.33 8.53 -17.34
CA ALA A 2 2.67 7.60 -16.40
C ALA A 2 1.18 7.32 -16.72
N GLN A 3 0.37 8.36 -16.96
CA GLN A 3 -1.06 8.20 -17.28
C GLN A 3 -1.30 7.34 -18.53
N SER A 4 -0.45 7.47 -19.55
CA SER A 4 -0.56 6.69 -20.79
C SER A 4 -0.16 5.22 -20.57
N PHE A 5 0.84 4.97 -19.72
CA PHE A 5 1.22 3.62 -19.32
C PHE A 5 0.10 2.92 -18.52
N LEU A 6 -0.43 3.60 -17.50
CA LEU A 6 -1.49 3.05 -16.64
C LEU A 6 -2.83 2.84 -17.38
N SER A 7 -3.11 3.65 -18.40
CA SER A 7 -4.32 3.52 -19.21
C SER A 7 -4.22 2.43 -20.30
N ASN A 8 -3.08 1.75 -20.43
CA ASN A 8 -2.89 0.72 -21.43
C ASN A 8 -3.66 -0.56 -21.04
N PRO A 9 -4.49 -1.15 -21.92
CA PRO A 9 -5.19 -2.41 -21.62
C PRO A 9 -4.28 -3.56 -21.18
N LYS A 10 -3.03 -3.60 -21.69
CA LYS A 10 -2.02 -4.59 -21.26
C LYS A 10 -1.60 -4.40 -19.81
N PHE A 11 -1.61 -3.15 -19.32
CA PHE A 11 -1.34 -2.86 -17.92
C PHE A 11 -2.44 -3.45 -17.03
N ASN A 12 -3.71 -3.42 -17.44
CA ASN A 12 -4.80 -4.04 -16.66
C ASN A 12 -4.61 -5.55 -16.50
N GLN A 13 -4.22 -6.24 -17.57
CA GLN A 13 -3.95 -7.68 -17.48
C GLN A 13 -2.73 -7.97 -16.59
N PHE A 14 -1.67 -7.18 -16.74
CA PHE A 14 -0.49 -7.27 -15.88
C PHE A 14 -0.83 -7.01 -14.41
N LEU A 15 -1.63 -5.98 -14.13
CA LEU A 15 -2.15 -5.61 -12.82
C LEU A 15 -2.88 -6.80 -12.19
N VAL A 16 -3.88 -7.35 -12.89
CA VAL A 16 -4.67 -8.48 -12.39
C VAL A 16 -3.77 -9.69 -12.10
N ASN A 17 -2.88 -10.05 -13.02
CA ASN A 17 -1.99 -11.20 -12.83
C ASN A 17 -1.07 -11.01 -11.63
N LYS A 18 -0.40 -9.86 -11.51
CA LYS A 18 0.51 -9.56 -10.41
C LYS A 18 -0.20 -9.45 -9.06
N THR A 19 -1.40 -8.88 -9.03
CA THR A 19 -2.23 -8.87 -7.82
C THR A 19 -2.62 -10.29 -7.42
N TRP A 20 -3.01 -11.15 -8.37
CA TRP A 20 -3.41 -12.52 -8.09
C TRP A 20 -2.25 -13.37 -7.55
N GLU A 21 -1.07 -13.29 -8.17
CA GLU A 21 0.17 -13.90 -7.66
C GLU A 21 0.41 -13.52 -6.19
N LYS A 22 0.25 -12.23 -5.85
CA LYS A 22 0.47 -11.75 -4.48
C LYS A 22 -0.62 -12.20 -3.49
N VAL A 23 -1.84 -12.41 -3.96
CA VAL A 23 -2.92 -12.97 -3.14
C VAL A 23 -2.59 -14.42 -2.76
N GLU A 24 -2.19 -15.23 -3.74
CA GLU A 24 -1.87 -16.65 -3.54
C GLU A 24 -0.63 -16.84 -2.66
N ASP A 25 0.45 -16.09 -2.94
CA ASP A 25 1.74 -16.31 -2.29
C ASP A 25 1.93 -15.51 -0.99
N GLY A 26 1.09 -14.48 -0.75
CA GLY A 26 1.25 -13.55 0.36
C GLY A 26 0.02 -13.43 1.24
N LEU A 27 -1.08 -12.91 0.68
CA LEU A 27 -2.26 -12.54 1.48
C LEU A 27 -2.96 -13.76 2.10
N ILE A 28 -3.20 -14.82 1.32
CA ILE A 28 -3.84 -16.05 1.82
C ILE A 28 -3.00 -16.69 2.93
N PRO A 29 -1.67 -16.92 2.75
CA PRO A 29 -0.81 -17.43 3.82
C PRO A 29 -0.82 -16.54 5.08
N ALA A 30 -0.82 -15.21 4.91
CA ALA A 30 -0.87 -14.28 6.04
C ALA A 30 -2.16 -14.43 6.85
N LEU A 31 -3.31 -14.44 6.18
CA LEU A 31 -4.62 -14.61 6.81
C LEU A 31 -4.79 -16.00 7.45
N ASP A 32 -4.31 -17.06 6.81
CA ASP A 32 -4.34 -18.43 7.34
C ASP A 32 -3.50 -18.55 8.62
N HIS A 33 -2.31 -17.94 8.66
CA HIS A 33 -1.49 -17.93 9.85
C HIS A 33 -2.16 -17.19 11.01
N VAL A 34 -2.68 -15.99 10.76
CA VAL A 34 -3.33 -15.17 11.79
C VAL A 34 -4.57 -15.87 12.34
N SER A 35 -5.37 -16.49 11.45
CA SER A 35 -6.53 -17.31 11.82
C SER A 35 -6.15 -18.48 12.75
N LYS A 36 -5.05 -19.18 12.44
CA LYS A 36 -4.57 -20.32 13.24
C LYS A 36 -4.03 -19.93 14.61
N HIS A 37 -3.43 -18.75 14.75
CA HIS A 37 -2.76 -18.32 15.97
C HIS A 37 -3.59 -17.33 16.82
N VAL A 38 -4.82 -17.00 16.37
CA VAL A 38 -5.74 -16.05 17.04
C VAL A 38 -5.02 -14.73 17.34
N ILE A 39 -4.24 -14.25 16.38
CA ILE A 39 -3.51 -12.98 16.50
C ILE A 39 -4.49 -11.85 16.19
N GLU A 40 -4.61 -10.88 17.09
CA GLU A 40 -5.28 -9.62 16.77
C GLU A 40 -4.41 -8.85 15.78
N PHE A 41 -5.00 -8.41 14.67
CA PHE A 41 -4.28 -7.69 13.63
C PHE A 41 -5.16 -6.60 13.03
N ASP A 42 -4.51 -5.57 12.52
CA ASP A 42 -5.17 -4.50 11.80
C ASP A 42 -5.28 -4.87 10.30
N LEU A 43 -6.52 -5.06 9.84
CA LEU A 43 -6.81 -5.30 8.42
C LEU A 43 -6.37 -4.14 7.53
N GLN A 44 -6.39 -2.91 8.04
CA GLN A 44 -5.93 -1.74 7.30
C GLN A 44 -4.42 -1.80 7.07
N ASP A 45 -3.64 -2.12 8.10
CA ASP A 45 -2.18 -2.31 7.98
C ASP A 45 -1.86 -3.49 7.04
N LEU A 46 -2.60 -4.60 7.14
CA LEU A 46 -2.41 -5.75 6.26
C LEU A 46 -2.66 -5.38 4.79
N PHE A 47 -3.78 -4.71 4.49
CA PHE A 47 -4.09 -4.32 3.12
C PHE A 47 -3.15 -3.22 2.60
N ALA A 48 -2.68 -2.31 3.46
CA ALA A 48 -1.68 -1.32 3.08
C ALA A 48 -0.36 -2.00 2.66
N ARG A 49 0.13 -2.98 3.42
CA ARG A 49 1.31 -3.79 3.08
C ARG A 49 1.12 -4.59 1.79
N PHE A 50 -0.06 -5.19 1.62
CA PHE A 50 -0.41 -5.89 0.40
C PHE A 50 -0.36 -4.96 -0.81
N THR A 51 -0.95 -3.77 -0.72
CA THR A 51 -0.92 -2.76 -1.79
C THR A 51 0.50 -2.29 -2.05
N LEU A 52 1.30 -2.05 -1.01
CA LEU A 52 2.70 -1.66 -1.15
C LEU A 52 3.49 -2.70 -1.95
N ASP A 53 3.50 -3.96 -1.49
CA ASP A 53 4.25 -5.00 -2.17
C ASP A 53 3.81 -5.18 -3.63
N THR A 54 2.50 -5.08 -3.88
CA THR A 54 1.89 -5.18 -5.21
C THR A 54 2.40 -4.05 -6.12
N ILE A 55 2.38 -2.80 -5.65
CA ILE A 55 2.85 -1.64 -6.41
C ILE A 55 4.36 -1.70 -6.67
N CYS A 56 5.16 -2.04 -5.65
CA CYS A 56 6.61 -2.18 -5.80
C CYS A 56 6.96 -3.28 -6.81
N THR A 57 6.26 -4.41 -6.77
CA THR A 57 6.44 -5.49 -7.75
C THR A 57 6.08 -5.02 -9.16
N MET A 58 5.01 -4.24 -9.32
CA MET A 58 4.56 -3.78 -10.63
C MET A 58 5.43 -2.68 -11.24
N ILE A 59 5.89 -1.72 -10.43
CA ILE A 59 6.56 -0.50 -10.90
C ILE A 59 8.07 -0.63 -10.84
N MET A 60 8.58 -1.33 -9.82
CA MET A 60 10.02 -1.42 -9.52
C MET A 60 10.59 -2.81 -9.77
N ASP A 61 9.77 -3.80 -10.15
CA ASP A 61 10.16 -5.22 -10.26
C ASP A 61 10.84 -5.74 -8.97
N TYR A 62 10.40 -5.21 -7.83
CA TYR A 62 10.97 -5.48 -6.51
C TYR A 62 9.86 -5.80 -5.52
N ASP A 63 9.96 -6.95 -4.83
CA ASP A 63 9.04 -7.32 -3.76
C ASP A 63 9.65 -6.97 -2.39
N PRO A 64 9.08 -6.00 -1.65
CA PRO A 64 9.50 -5.67 -0.28
C PRO A 64 9.23 -6.81 0.72
N LYS A 65 8.33 -7.74 0.37
CA LYS A 65 7.88 -8.84 1.25
C LYS A 65 7.38 -8.35 2.60
N SER A 66 6.67 -7.21 2.61
CA SER A 66 6.19 -6.55 3.84
C SER A 66 5.04 -7.31 4.53
N LEU A 67 4.41 -8.27 3.84
CA LEU A 67 3.41 -9.21 4.39
C LEU A 67 3.97 -10.30 5.33
N SER A 68 5.29 -10.31 5.62
CA SER A 68 5.90 -11.35 6.46
C SER A 68 5.33 -11.41 7.89
N LEU A 69 5.12 -12.64 8.35
CA LEU A 69 4.43 -13.03 9.59
C LEU A 69 5.14 -12.61 10.88
N ASP A 70 6.44 -12.35 10.82
CA ASP A 70 7.24 -11.93 11.98
C ASP A 70 7.12 -10.43 12.31
N LEU A 71 6.33 -9.68 11.52
CA LEU A 71 5.90 -8.31 11.77
C LEU A 71 6.95 -7.40 12.45
N PRO A 72 8.20 -7.30 11.94
CA PRO A 72 8.98 -6.11 12.23
C PRO A 72 8.19 -4.95 11.65
N ASN A 73 8.00 -3.92 12.46
CA ASN A 73 7.41 -2.65 12.04
C ASN A 73 8.22 -2.12 10.85
N VAL A 74 7.82 -2.45 9.63
CA VAL A 74 8.54 -2.05 8.43
C VAL A 74 8.32 -0.54 8.32
N PRO A 75 9.37 0.30 8.24
CA PRO A 75 9.19 1.76 8.18
C PRO A 75 8.45 2.24 6.91
N SER A 76 8.33 1.38 5.89
CA SER A 76 7.91 1.78 4.55
C SER A 76 6.43 2.18 4.40
N PRO A 77 5.43 1.58 5.08
CA PRO A 77 4.04 2.03 4.96
C PRO A 77 3.86 3.45 5.50
N ARG A 78 4.43 3.76 6.67
CA ARG A 78 4.37 5.11 7.26
C ARG A 78 5.04 6.15 6.37
N ALA A 79 6.21 5.82 5.81
CA ALA A 79 6.90 6.73 4.90
C ALA A 79 6.06 7.06 3.66
N LEU A 80 5.24 6.11 3.18
CA LEU A 80 4.32 6.35 2.07
C LEU A 80 3.11 7.19 2.49
N ASP A 81 2.58 6.97 3.69
CA ASP A 81 1.51 7.80 4.26
C ASP A 81 1.97 9.26 4.37
N ASP A 82 3.17 9.49 4.90
CA ASP A 82 3.78 10.82 5.01
C ASP A 82 3.92 11.49 3.63
N ILE A 83 4.39 10.74 2.63
CA ILE A 83 4.52 11.24 1.25
C ILE A 83 3.13 11.55 0.65
N ALA A 84 2.16 10.67 0.84
CA ALA A 84 0.80 10.84 0.35
C ALA A 84 0.13 12.07 0.97
N GLU A 85 0.31 12.27 2.28
CA GLU A 85 -0.17 13.45 3.01
C GLU A 85 0.46 14.73 2.45
N VAL A 86 1.78 14.77 2.27
CA VAL A 86 2.47 15.94 1.69
C VAL A 86 1.97 16.23 0.27
N ILE A 87 1.79 15.20 -0.56
CA ILE A 87 1.25 15.37 -1.92
C ILE A 87 -0.18 15.91 -1.86
N PHE A 88 -1.02 15.39 -0.97
CA PHE A 88 -2.40 15.84 -0.78
C PHE A 88 -2.47 17.30 -0.36
N TYR A 89 -1.73 17.71 0.67
CA TYR A 89 -1.69 19.11 1.09
C TYR A 89 -1.16 20.04 0.01
N ARG A 90 -0.15 19.61 -0.74
CA ARG A 90 0.45 20.47 -1.77
C ARG A 90 -0.43 20.65 -3.01
N HIS A 91 -1.22 19.65 -3.37
CA HIS A 91 -1.88 19.62 -4.68
C HIS A 91 -3.42 19.51 -4.63
N ALA A 92 -3.99 19.09 -3.51
CA ALA A 92 -5.44 18.93 -3.35
C ALA A 92 -6.04 19.93 -2.35
N VAL A 93 -5.25 20.46 -1.41
CA VAL A 93 -5.73 21.47 -0.46
C VAL A 93 -5.53 22.88 -1.04
N PRO A 94 -6.59 23.69 -1.16
CA PRO A 94 -6.49 25.08 -1.58
C PRO A 94 -5.63 25.91 -0.62
N THR A 95 -4.81 26.82 -1.15
CA THR A 95 -3.85 27.61 -0.36
C THR A 95 -4.50 28.57 0.64
N ASN A 96 -5.80 28.82 0.48
CA ASN A 96 -6.63 29.63 1.37
C ASN A 96 -7.35 28.80 2.45
N PHE A 97 -7.13 27.48 2.51
CA PHE A 97 -7.51 26.68 3.66
C PHE A 97 -6.45 26.85 4.76
N SER A 98 -6.43 28.05 5.35
CA SER A 98 -5.72 28.26 6.60
C SER A 98 -6.38 27.35 7.64
N VAL A 99 -5.69 26.29 8.06
CA VAL A 99 -6.00 25.69 9.36
C VAL A 99 -5.75 26.81 10.35
N ASP A 100 -6.82 27.41 10.85
CA ASP A 100 -6.77 28.29 12.00
C ASP A 100 -6.28 27.46 13.18
N SER A 101 -4.96 27.33 13.28
CA SER A 101 -4.27 26.88 14.48
C SER A 101 -4.33 28.03 15.49
N LYS A 102 -5.53 28.26 16.01
CA LYS A 102 -5.78 28.93 17.28
C LYS A 102 -7.02 28.32 17.91
N GLY A 103 -6.80 27.40 18.84
CA GLY A 103 -7.83 26.92 19.73
C GLY A 103 -7.33 25.92 20.75
N GLY A 104 -6.87 26.44 21.90
CA GLY A 104 -6.97 25.78 23.22
C GLY A 104 -5.93 24.73 23.55
#